data_AF-B8GPH2-F1
#
_entry.id   AF-B8GPH2-F1
#
_cell.length_a   1.000
_cell.length_b   1.000
_cell.length_c   1.000
_cell.angle_alpha   90.00
_cell.angle_beta   90.00
_cell.angle_gamma   90.00
#
_symmetry.space_group_name_H-M   'P 1'
#
loop_
_entity.id
_entity.type
_entity.pdbx_description
1 polymer ?
#
loop_
_entity_poly.entity_id
_entity_poly.type
_entity_poly.pdbx_seq_one_letter_code
_entity_poly.pdbx_strand_id
1 'polypeptide(L)'
;MNRVPSVVLILVLLAGLTACQRSPHQDPWRDGPSVLSQSSLTQDTRYQCAEQRVETRLGEHRMQLRLPERDLVLDAVVSASGARYEDADGNGFWSKGPSEALLRLQGGAWVNCEVTEARSPWVAARDRGVVYRAVGQEPGWVVEVWPGEAPAIILVMDYGQRRLEIPRARRLEGDAGYAGEAGDVAVSLHILREACTDVMSGEVFPTRAELRLDGSVYRGCGHELSP
;
A
#
# COMPACT_ATOMS: atom_id res chain seq x y z
N MET A 1 8.20 70.16 8.56
CA MET A 1 8.32 71.17 9.65
C MET A 1 7.89 70.49 10.95
N ASN A 2 8.82 69.82 11.64
CA ASN A 2 9.56 70.32 12.82
C ASN A 2 8.67 70.61 14.04
N ARG A 3 8.70 69.74 15.06
CA ARG A 3 9.45 69.94 16.33
C ARG A 3 9.18 68.81 17.34
N VAL A 4 10.26 68.23 17.86
CA VAL A 4 10.37 67.53 19.16
C VAL A 4 10.70 68.61 20.21
N PRO A 5 10.23 68.52 21.48
CA PRO A 5 11.08 68.00 22.59
C PRO A 5 10.30 67.21 23.67
N SER A 6 10.84 66.11 24.19
CA SER A 6 11.58 65.97 25.48
C SER A 6 10.76 66.12 26.77
N VAL A 7 10.54 64.99 27.46
CA VAL A 7 11.14 64.58 28.75
C VAL A 7 10.44 65.15 29.98
N VAL A 8 9.77 64.26 30.73
CA VAL A 8 9.73 64.33 32.20
C VAL A 8 9.97 62.92 32.74
N LEU A 9 11.08 62.80 33.45
CA LEU A 9 11.55 61.64 34.21
C LEU A 9 10.91 61.72 35.60
N ILE A 10 10.16 60.70 36.02
CA ILE A 10 9.78 60.51 37.43
C ILE A 10 10.19 59.10 37.84
N LEU A 11 11.26 59.02 38.61
CA LEU A 11 11.63 57.87 39.43
C LEU A 11 10.71 57.83 40.65
N VAL A 12 10.00 56.72 40.87
CA VAL A 12 9.45 56.38 42.19
C VAL A 12 9.96 55.00 42.57
N LEU A 13 10.89 54.99 43.53
CA LEU A 13 11.28 53.83 44.32
C LEU A 13 10.22 53.62 45.40
N LEU A 14 9.59 52.46 45.43
CA LEU A 14 8.81 51.98 46.57
C LEU A 14 9.20 50.54 46.89
N ALA A 15 9.89 50.41 48.02
CA ALA A 15 10.24 49.15 48.67
C ALA A 15 8.97 48.48 49.23
N GLY A 16 8.83 47.17 49.03
CA GLY A 16 7.69 46.42 49.54
C GLY A 16 7.90 44.91 49.52
N LEU A 17 8.40 44.40 50.65
CA LEU A 17 8.13 43.09 51.26
C LEU A 17 8.36 41.82 50.40
N THR A 18 9.49 41.18 50.70
CA THR A 18 9.83 39.79 50.37
C THR A 18 8.75 38.81 50.85
N ALA A 19 7.95 38.30 49.91
CA ALA A 19 7.21 37.07 50.12
C ALA A 19 8.14 35.88 49.84
N CYS A 20 8.39 35.05 50.87
CA CYS A 20 9.02 33.74 50.71
C CYS A 20 8.13 32.86 49.82
N GLN A 21 8.39 32.83 48.52
CA GLN A 21 7.84 31.79 47.67
C GLN A 21 8.61 30.51 47.96
N ARG A 22 7.92 29.50 48.50
CA ARG A 22 8.46 28.14 48.65
C ARG A 22 8.81 27.62 47.25
N SER A 23 10.10 27.40 47.02
CA SER A 23 10.58 26.59 45.90
C SER A 23 9.90 25.22 45.96
N PRO A 24 9.33 24.71 44.86
CA PRO A 24 9.00 23.30 44.79
C PRO A 24 10.32 22.54 44.85
N HIS A 25 10.48 21.74 45.89
CA HIS A 25 11.56 20.76 46.00
C HIS A 25 11.43 19.81 44.81
N GLN A 26 12.33 19.89 43.84
CA GLN A 26 12.44 18.89 42.79
C GLN A 26 13.06 17.64 43.41
N ASP A 27 12.26 16.59 43.48
CA ASP A 27 12.66 15.28 43.96
C ASP A 27 13.50 14.59 42.85
N PRO A 28 14.78 14.22 43.08
CA PRO A 28 15.64 13.69 42.03
C PRO A 28 15.32 12.24 41.63
N TRP A 29 14.29 11.63 42.21
CA TRP A 29 13.93 10.23 41.95
C TRP A 29 12.44 10.07 41.68
N ARG A 30 12.00 10.59 40.53
CA ARG A 30 10.87 10.00 39.80
C ARG A 30 11.39 9.50 38.48
N ASP A 31 11.58 8.18 38.42
CA ASP A 31 11.61 7.40 37.19
C ASP A 31 10.28 7.63 36.45
N GLY A 32 10.23 8.70 35.66
CA GLY A 32 9.28 8.81 34.58
C GLY A 32 9.71 7.81 33.51
N PRO A 33 8.80 7.02 32.91
CA PRO A 33 9.19 6.20 31.79
C PRO A 33 9.78 7.11 30.73
N SER A 34 11.04 6.83 30.40
CA SER A 34 11.72 7.29 29.21
C SER A 34 10.79 7.07 28.01
N VAL A 35 10.04 8.10 27.62
CA VAL A 35 9.53 8.23 26.26
C VAL A 35 10.71 8.57 25.36
N LEU A 36 11.66 7.63 25.29
CA LEU A 36 12.52 7.48 24.13
C LEU A 36 11.57 7.16 22.99
N SER A 37 11.32 8.17 22.17
CA SER A 37 11.37 8.08 20.71
C SER A 37 11.39 6.63 20.21
N GLN A 38 10.21 6.04 20.08
CA GLN A 38 10.01 4.92 19.16
C GLN A 38 9.04 5.38 18.08
N SER A 39 9.49 6.38 17.32
CA SER A 39 9.25 6.37 15.89
C SER A 39 10.04 5.21 15.28
N SER A 40 9.72 3.97 15.64
CA SER A 40 10.01 2.81 14.79
C SER A 40 8.87 2.72 13.78
N LEU A 41 8.69 3.78 12.98
CA LEU A 41 8.12 3.58 11.66
C LEU A 41 9.17 2.76 10.91
N THR A 42 8.96 1.46 10.93
CA THR A 42 9.33 0.50 9.90
C THR A 42 9.53 1.26 8.59
N GLN A 43 10.75 1.32 8.05
CA GLN A 43 11.02 2.10 6.85
C GLN A 43 10.32 1.43 5.66
N ASP A 44 9.14 1.94 5.30
CA ASP A 44 8.38 1.45 4.17
C ASP A 44 9.07 1.91 2.88
N THR A 45 9.80 0.98 2.25
CA THR A 45 10.45 1.20 0.95
C THR A 45 9.68 0.45 -0.12
N ARG A 46 9.59 1.00 -1.32
CA ARG A 46 8.90 0.35 -2.44
C ARG A 46 9.89 0.08 -3.55
N TYR A 47 9.71 -1.06 -4.20
CA TYR A 47 10.58 -1.51 -5.27
C TYR A 47 9.76 -1.90 -6.50
N GLN A 48 10.26 -1.55 -7.68
CA GLN A 48 9.85 -2.12 -8.96
C GLN A 48 10.76 -3.30 -9.24
N CYS A 49 10.22 -4.52 -9.18
CA CYS A 49 10.92 -5.78 -9.36
C CYS A 49 10.46 -6.45 -10.66
N ALA A 50 11.25 -6.31 -11.74
CA ALA A 50 10.77 -6.55 -13.10
C ALA A 50 9.43 -5.83 -13.33
N GLU A 51 8.33 -6.54 -13.57
CA GLU A 51 7.00 -5.95 -13.80
C GLU A 51 6.18 -5.73 -12.52
N GLN A 52 6.56 -6.34 -11.40
CA GLN A 52 5.80 -6.29 -10.16
C GLN A 52 6.32 -5.18 -9.22
N ARG A 53 5.40 -4.45 -8.57
CA ARG A 53 5.76 -3.57 -7.44
C ARG A 53 5.55 -4.26 -6.11
N VAL A 54 6.53 -4.15 -5.24
CA VAL A 54 6.53 -4.72 -3.88
C VAL A 54 6.81 -3.61 -2.87
N GLU A 55 6.03 -3.59 -1.79
CA GLU A 55 6.27 -2.69 -0.65
C GLU A 55 6.88 -3.50 0.49
N THR A 56 7.95 -2.99 1.11
CA THR A 56 8.71 -3.71 2.13
C THR A 56 8.57 -3.01 3.48
N ARG A 57 8.33 -3.76 4.55
CA ARG A 57 8.41 -3.26 5.92
C ARG A 57 9.54 -3.97 6.67
N LEU A 58 10.56 -3.20 7.05
CA LEU A 58 11.73 -3.73 7.75
C LEU A 58 11.54 -3.80 9.28
N GLY A 59 11.52 -5.01 9.84
CA GLY A 59 11.65 -5.26 11.28
C GLY A 59 13.10 -5.59 11.69
N GLU A 60 13.33 -5.86 12.98
CA GLU A 60 14.68 -6.10 13.53
C GLU A 60 15.39 -7.31 12.89
N HIS A 61 14.69 -8.44 12.75
CA HIS A 61 15.22 -9.68 12.17
C HIS A 61 14.34 -10.27 11.06
N ARG A 62 13.35 -9.49 10.61
CA ARG A 62 12.35 -9.92 9.64
C ARG A 62 12.07 -8.83 8.63
N MET A 63 11.78 -9.23 7.41
CA MET A 63 11.30 -8.35 6.34
C MET A 63 9.89 -8.78 5.98
N GLN A 64 8.93 -7.86 6.01
CA GLN A 64 7.62 -8.10 5.41
C GLN A 64 7.61 -7.61 3.96
N LEU A 65 7.24 -8.46 3.01
CA LEU A 65 6.93 -8.08 1.63
C LEU A 65 5.41 -8.03 1.45
N ARG A 66 4.90 -6.93 0.93
CA ARG A 66 3.48 -6.76 0.60
C ARG A 66 3.25 -7.05 -0.87
N LEU A 67 2.56 -8.15 -1.14
CA LEU A 67 2.20 -8.60 -2.49
C LEU A 67 0.68 -8.48 -2.70
N PRO A 68 0.17 -8.57 -3.94
CA PRO A 68 -1.26 -8.53 -4.21
C PRO A 68 -2.08 -9.55 -3.41
N GLU A 69 -1.62 -10.80 -3.39
CA GLU A 69 -2.38 -11.94 -2.89
C GLU A 69 -2.14 -12.26 -1.41
N ARG A 70 -1.05 -11.73 -0.82
CA ARG A 70 -0.67 -11.97 0.59
C ARG A 70 0.43 -11.01 1.05
N ASP A 71 0.64 -10.94 2.35
CA ASP A 71 1.91 -10.48 2.90
C ASP A 71 2.84 -11.68 3.16
N LEU A 72 4.11 -11.56 2.79
CA LEU A 72 5.15 -12.53 3.07
C LEU A 72 6.06 -12.00 4.19
N VAL A 73 6.47 -12.86 5.10
CA VAL A 73 7.45 -12.51 6.15
C VAL A 73 8.67 -13.38 5.96
N LEU A 74 9.83 -12.75 5.76
CA LEU A 74 11.11 -13.41 5.52
C LEU A 74 12.03 -13.18 6.71
N ASP A 75 12.83 -14.18 7.06
CA ASP A 75 13.80 -14.10 8.14
C ASP A 75 15.16 -13.64 7.60
N ALA A 76 15.86 -12.82 8.39
CA ALA A 76 17.21 -12.39 8.04
C ALA A 76 18.17 -13.58 7.98
N VAL A 77 18.96 -13.66 6.91
CA VAL A 77 19.99 -14.68 6.72
C VAL A 77 21.36 -14.05 6.57
N VAL A 78 22.41 -14.78 6.98
CA VAL A 78 23.79 -14.32 6.86
C VAL A 78 24.12 -14.07 5.38
N SER A 79 24.72 -12.93 5.09
CA SER A 79 25.15 -12.59 3.74
C SER A 79 26.52 -11.90 3.76
N ALA A 80 27.30 -12.09 2.70
CA ALA A 80 28.62 -11.48 2.57
C ALA A 80 28.56 -9.96 2.33
N SER A 81 27.44 -9.45 1.80
CA SER A 81 27.20 -8.03 1.55
C SER A 81 25.71 -7.76 1.39
N GLY A 82 25.25 -6.64 1.96
CA GLY A 82 23.86 -6.24 1.94
C GLY A 82 23.01 -6.93 3.01
N ALA A 83 21.69 -6.70 2.97
CA ALA A 83 20.75 -7.36 3.86
C ALA A 83 19.94 -8.38 3.06
N ARG A 84 19.96 -9.63 3.50
CA ARG A 84 19.33 -10.75 2.82
C ARG A 84 18.30 -11.39 3.74
N TYR A 85 17.14 -11.68 3.18
CA TYR A 85 16.02 -12.29 3.87
C TYR A 85 15.47 -13.43 3.02
N GLU A 86 15.19 -14.58 3.63
CA GLU A 86 14.65 -15.75 2.95
C GLU A 86 13.66 -16.50 3.83
N ASP A 87 12.87 -17.37 3.22
CA ASP A 87 12.04 -18.36 3.92
C ASP A 87 12.28 -19.78 3.35
N ALA A 88 11.62 -20.76 3.96
CA ALA A 88 11.71 -22.16 3.55
C ALA A 88 10.95 -22.45 2.24
N ASP A 89 10.01 -21.58 1.85
CA ASP A 89 9.20 -21.72 0.63
C ASP A 89 9.93 -21.22 -0.62
N GLY A 90 11.21 -20.83 -0.48
CA GLY A 90 12.05 -20.39 -1.58
C GLY A 90 11.83 -18.93 -1.97
N ASN A 91 11.15 -18.15 -1.14
CA ASN A 91 11.08 -16.70 -1.31
C ASN A 91 12.38 -16.06 -0.80
N GLY A 92 12.73 -14.91 -1.35
CA GLY A 92 13.92 -14.20 -0.93
C GLY A 92 13.93 -12.75 -1.38
N PHE A 93 14.49 -11.90 -0.53
CA PHE A 93 14.73 -10.49 -0.81
C PHE A 93 16.16 -10.14 -0.41
N TRP A 94 16.92 -9.51 -1.30
CA TRP A 94 18.30 -9.16 -1.05
C TRP A 94 18.58 -7.72 -1.44
N SER A 95 18.70 -6.83 -0.46
CA SER A 95 19.16 -5.46 -0.71
C SER A 95 20.68 -5.45 -0.94
N LYS A 96 21.11 -4.80 -2.02
CA LYS A 96 22.53 -4.71 -2.43
C LYS A 96 23.10 -3.30 -2.35
N GLY A 97 22.31 -2.33 -1.89
CA GLY A 97 22.69 -0.93 -1.79
C GLY A 97 21.50 -0.07 -1.38
N PRO A 98 21.60 1.26 -1.56
CA PRO A 98 20.53 2.19 -1.19
C PRO A 98 19.32 2.14 -2.13
N SER A 99 19.50 1.72 -3.38
CA SER A 99 18.47 1.77 -4.43
C SER A 99 18.24 0.44 -5.16
N GLU A 100 19.09 -0.56 -4.92
CA GLU A 100 19.09 -1.83 -5.65
C GLU A 100 18.79 -3.00 -4.72
N ALA A 101 17.92 -3.89 -5.19
CA ALA A 101 17.64 -5.15 -4.54
C ALA A 101 17.41 -6.28 -5.55
N LEU A 102 17.33 -7.50 -5.06
CA LEU A 102 16.85 -8.65 -5.82
C LEU A 102 15.64 -9.27 -5.11
N LEU A 103 14.68 -9.76 -5.89
CA LEU A 103 13.53 -10.51 -5.41
C LEU A 103 13.52 -11.91 -6.03
N ARG A 104 13.17 -12.91 -5.24
CA ARG A 104 12.83 -14.26 -5.69
C ARG A 104 11.53 -14.66 -5.01
N LEU A 105 10.59 -15.22 -5.77
CA LEU A 105 9.36 -15.78 -5.24
C LEU A 105 9.30 -17.27 -5.59
N GLN A 106 8.92 -18.09 -4.61
CA GLN A 106 8.62 -19.52 -4.76
C GLN A 106 9.68 -20.33 -5.53
N GLY A 107 10.97 -20.08 -5.24
CA GLY A 107 12.08 -20.81 -5.87
C GLY A 107 12.36 -20.43 -7.33
N GLY A 108 11.72 -19.37 -7.85
CA GLY A 108 11.98 -18.83 -9.18
C GLY A 108 13.39 -18.22 -9.35
N ALA A 109 13.61 -17.56 -10.48
CA ALA A 109 14.83 -16.79 -10.69
C ALA A 109 14.84 -15.52 -9.83
N TRP A 110 16.05 -15.04 -9.50
CA TRP A 110 16.21 -13.71 -8.92
C TRP A 110 15.96 -12.65 -9.99
N VAL A 111 15.08 -11.70 -9.72
CA VAL A 111 14.82 -10.53 -10.57
C VAL A 111 15.37 -9.27 -9.93
N ASN A 112 15.80 -8.33 -10.76
CA ASN A 112 16.30 -7.03 -10.31
C ASN A 112 15.15 -6.16 -9.81
N CYS A 113 15.43 -5.42 -8.74
CA CYS A 113 14.52 -4.49 -8.12
C CYS A 113 15.19 -3.12 -7.95
N GLU A 114 14.46 -2.07 -8.31
CA GLU A 114 14.88 -0.68 -8.11
C GLU A 114 13.89 0.06 -7.21
N VAL A 115 14.40 0.93 -6.33
CA VAL A 115 13.53 1.76 -5.49
C VAL A 115 12.63 2.65 -6.36
N THR A 116 11.36 2.74 -5.97
CA THR A 116 10.36 3.57 -6.65
C THR A 116 9.49 4.30 -5.64
N GLU A 117 8.99 5.47 -6.01
CA GLU A 117 7.98 6.17 -5.22
C GLU A 117 6.57 5.60 -5.45
N ALA A 118 6.36 4.93 -6.60
CA ALA A 118 5.06 4.44 -7.02
C ALA A 118 4.58 3.27 -6.14
N ARG A 119 3.33 3.35 -5.68
CA ARG A 119 2.67 2.22 -5.03
C ARG A 119 2.28 1.14 -6.03
N SER A 120 2.17 -0.08 -5.52
CA SER A 120 1.51 -1.15 -6.26
C SER A 120 0.01 -0.83 -6.35
N PRO A 121 -0.59 -0.75 -7.56
CA PRO A 121 -2.03 -0.54 -7.69
C PRO A 121 -2.84 -1.69 -7.08
N TRP A 122 -2.25 -2.88 -7.03
CA TRP A 122 -2.82 -4.09 -6.45
C TRP A 122 -2.84 -4.04 -4.92
N VAL A 123 -1.70 -3.71 -4.30
CA VAL A 123 -1.61 -3.55 -2.83
C VAL A 123 -2.47 -2.37 -2.38
N ALA A 124 -2.48 -1.27 -3.14
CA ALA A 124 -3.34 -0.13 -2.84
C ALA A 124 -4.83 -0.47 -2.93
N ALA A 125 -5.25 -1.37 -3.83
CA ALA A 125 -6.63 -1.85 -3.91
C ALA A 125 -6.96 -2.73 -2.70
N ARG A 126 -6.07 -3.67 -2.36
CA ARG A 126 -6.20 -4.51 -1.17
C ARG A 126 -6.35 -3.68 0.11
N ASP A 127 -5.55 -2.62 0.27
CA ASP A 127 -5.63 -1.73 1.43
C ASP A 127 -6.97 -0.98 1.54
N ARG A 128 -7.69 -0.80 0.42
CA ARG A 128 -9.07 -0.27 0.40
C ARG A 128 -10.14 -1.34 0.65
N GLY A 129 -9.74 -2.58 0.91
CA GLY A 129 -10.63 -3.72 1.13
C GLY A 129 -11.14 -4.36 -0.16
N VAL A 130 -10.56 -4.08 -1.32
CA VAL A 130 -10.89 -4.80 -2.56
C VAL A 130 -10.40 -6.24 -2.43
N VAL A 131 -11.25 -7.22 -2.80
CA VAL A 131 -10.94 -8.66 -2.75
C VAL A 131 -10.63 -9.27 -4.11
N TYR A 132 -10.95 -8.58 -5.19
CA TYR A 132 -10.54 -8.97 -6.53
C TYR A 132 -10.32 -7.75 -7.39
N ARG A 133 -9.23 -7.75 -8.14
CA ARG A 133 -8.94 -6.71 -9.14
C ARG A 133 -8.48 -7.37 -10.43
N ALA A 134 -8.93 -6.87 -11.57
CA ALA A 134 -8.42 -7.25 -12.89
C ALA A 134 -8.29 -6.05 -13.82
N VAL A 135 -7.43 -6.20 -14.82
CA VAL A 135 -7.15 -5.19 -15.84
C VAL A 135 -7.09 -5.83 -17.23
N GLY A 136 -7.46 -5.08 -18.27
CA GLY A 136 -7.26 -5.49 -19.66
C GLY A 136 -7.02 -4.28 -20.58
N GLN A 137 -6.44 -4.52 -21.75
CA GLN A 137 -5.83 -3.46 -22.56
C GLN A 137 -6.64 -2.96 -23.78
N GLU A 138 -7.55 -3.74 -24.34
CA GLU A 138 -8.19 -3.39 -25.63
C GLU A 138 -9.71 -3.59 -25.64
N PRO A 139 -10.48 -2.48 -25.52
CA PRO A 139 -10.09 -1.19 -24.94
C PRO A 139 -9.68 -1.32 -23.47
N GLY A 140 -8.95 -0.34 -22.95
CA GLY A 140 -8.45 -0.36 -21.57
C GLY A 140 -9.58 -0.40 -20.52
N TRP A 141 -9.52 -1.37 -19.60
CA TRP A 141 -10.48 -1.49 -18.49
C TRP A 141 -9.84 -1.98 -17.19
N VAL A 142 -10.48 -1.63 -16.07
CA VAL A 142 -10.14 -2.06 -14.72
C VAL A 142 -11.42 -2.41 -13.98
N VAL A 143 -11.44 -3.55 -13.30
CA VAL A 143 -12.53 -3.93 -12.39
C VAL A 143 -12.00 -4.12 -10.98
N GLU A 144 -12.75 -3.64 -9.99
CA GLU A 144 -12.52 -3.89 -8.56
C GLU A 144 -13.79 -4.43 -7.93
N VAL A 145 -13.65 -5.46 -7.11
CA VAL A 145 -14.76 -6.12 -6.39
C VAL A 145 -14.51 -6.04 -4.89
N TRP A 146 -15.51 -5.57 -4.13
CA TRP A 146 -15.51 -5.52 -2.67
C TRP A 146 -16.10 -6.79 -2.06
N PRO A 147 -15.81 -7.10 -0.77
CA PRO A 147 -16.32 -8.29 -0.11
C PRO A 147 -17.82 -8.19 0.18
N GLY A 148 -18.40 -9.31 0.64
CA GLY A 148 -19.79 -9.39 1.10
C GLY A 148 -20.63 -10.40 0.33
N GLU A 149 -21.86 -10.59 0.81
CA GLU A 149 -22.89 -11.44 0.17
C GLU A 149 -23.47 -10.78 -1.09
N ALA A 150 -23.58 -9.44 -1.08
CA ALA A 150 -23.91 -8.61 -2.24
C ALA A 150 -22.75 -7.64 -2.56
N PRO A 151 -21.65 -8.13 -3.16
CA PRO A 151 -20.46 -7.35 -3.49
C PRO A 151 -20.76 -6.08 -4.27
N ALA A 152 -20.09 -4.98 -3.93
CA ALA A 152 -20.00 -3.84 -4.83
C ALA A 152 -18.93 -4.11 -5.89
N ILE A 153 -19.19 -3.71 -7.14
CA ILE A 153 -18.23 -3.74 -8.24
C ILE A 153 -18.10 -2.34 -8.82
N ILE A 154 -16.86 -1.91 -9.03
CA ILE A 154 -16.54 -0.71 -9.79
C ILE A 154 -15.80 -1.14 -11.05
N LEU A 155 -16.35 -0.73 -12.20
CA LEU A 155 -15.76 -0.95 -13.51
C LEU A 155 -15.40 0.41 -14.11
N VAL A 156 -14.14 0.58 -14.49
CA VAL A 156 -13.62 1.76 -15.17
C VAL A 156 -13.13 1.33 -16.54
N MET A 157 -13.60 2.00 -17.58
CA MET A 157 -13.30 1.70 -18.98
C MET A 157 -12.93 2.97 -19.73
N ASP A 158 -12.55 2.80 -21.00
CA ASP A 158 -12.26 3.89 -21.93
C ASP A 158 -11.24 4.88 -21.34
N TYR A 159 -10.20 4.32 -20.72
CA TYR A 159 -9.12 5.07 -20.06
C TYR A 159 -9.63 6.06 -18.99
N GLY A 160 -10.69 5.68 -18.27
CA GLY A 160 -11.26 6.48 -17.19
C GLY A 160 -12.48 7.31 -17.57
N GLN A 161 -12.85 7.35 -18.85
CA GLN A 161 -13.98 8.14 -19.33
C GLN A 161 -15.33 7.52 -18.98
N ARG A 162 -15.40 6.18 -18.89
CA ARG A 162 -16.61 5.45 -18.53
C ARG A 162 -16.42 4.77 -17.19
N ARG A 163 -17.30 5.07 -16.23
CA ARG A 163 -17.34 4.45 -14.91
C ARG A 163 -18.71 3.87 -14.66
N LEU A 164 -18.76 2.58 -14.35
CA LEU A 164 -19.97 1.84 -14.01
C LEU A 164 -19.86 1.35 -12.57
N GLU A 165 -20.91 1.58 -11.80
CA GLU A 165 -21.00 1.13 -10.41
C GLU A 165 -22.15 0.13 -10.28
N ILE A 166 -21.82 -1.06 -9.79
CA ILE A 166 -22.77 -2.13 -9.52
C ILE A 166 -22.80 -2.27 -8.00
N PRO A 167 -23.71 -1.57 -7.30
CA PRO A 167 -23.66 -1.47 -5.84
C PRO A 167 -23.97 -2.80 -5.15
N ARG A 168 -24.67 -3.71 -5.83
CA ARG A 168 -25.07 -5.03 -5.31
C ARG A 168 -25.03 -6.07 -6.43
N ALA A 169 -23.86 -6.63 -6.68
CA ALA A 169 -23.71 -7.78 -7.56
C ALA A 169 -24.13 -9.07 -6.83
N ARG A 170 -24.53 -10.08 -7.59
CA ARG A 170 -24.67 -11.46 -7.12
C ARG A 170 -23.46 -12.27 -7.56
N ARG A 171 -23.11 -13.30 -6.80
CA ARG A 171 -22.15 -14.31 -7.26
C ARG A 171 -22.79 -15.16 -8.36
N LEU A 172 -21.98 -15.61 -9.31
CA LEU A 172 -22.40 -16.60 -10.30
C LEU A 172 -22.45 -17.99 -9.65
N GLU A 173 -23.42 -18.82 -10.03
CA GLU A 173 -23.49 -20.20 -9.58
C GLU A 173 -22.56 -21.08 -10.42
N GLY A 174 -21.86 -22.04 -9.80
CA GLY A 174 -20.97 -22.99 -10.48
C GLY A 174 -19.62 -22.41 -10.92
N ASP A 175 -19.56 -21.14 -11.29
CA ASP A 175 -18.35 -20.44 -11.72
C ASP A 175 -17.87 -19.42 -10.68
N ALA A 176 -16.56 -19.20 -10.59
CA ALA A 176 -16.02 -18.04 -9.89
C ALA A 176 -16.35 -16.77 -10.70
N GLY A 177 -17.15 -15.87 -10.14
CA GLY A 177 -17.52 -14.64 -10.82
C GLY A 177 -18.70 -13.90 -10.19
N TYR A 178 -19.07 -12.80 -10.83
CA TYR A 178 -20.09 -11.87 -10.35
C TYR A 178 -20.94 -11.36 -11.51
N ALA A 179 -22.20 -11.05 -11.23
CA ALA A 179 -23.06 -10.37 -12.20
C ALA A 179 -23.97 -9.35 -11.51
N GLY A 180 -24.35 -8.31 -12.25
CA GLY A 180 -25.26 -7.29 -11.79
C GLY A 180 -25.50 -6.25 -12.89
N GLU A 181 -26.07 -5.13 -12.50
CA GLU A 181 -26.49 -4.09 -13.44
C GLU A 181 -26.00 -2.72 -12.97
N ALA A 182 -25.64 -1.87 -13.93
CA ALA A 182 -25.34 -0.46 -13.73
C ALA A 182 -26.34 0.37 -14.54
N GLY A 183 -27.50 0.69 -13.95
CA GLY A 183 -28.65 1.19 -14.71
C GLY A 183 -29.20 0.09 -15.61
N ASP A 184 -29.38 0.36 -16.90
CA ASP A 184 -29.87 -0.61 -17.89
C ASP A 184 -28.77 -1.51 -18.49
N VAL A 185 -27.53 -1.37 -17.99
CA VAL A 185 -26.35 -2.05 -18.51
C VAL A 185 -26.07 -3.30 -17.70
N ALA A 186 -26.28 -4.47 -18.30
CA ALA A 186 -25.95 -5.75 -17.68
C ALA A 186 -24.44 -6.01 -17.72
N VAL A 187 -23.88 -6.40 -16.57
CA VAL A 187 -22.46 -6.68 -16.37
C VAL A 187 -22.29 -8.09 -15.82
N SER A 188 -21.39 -8.88 -16.42
CA SER A 188 -20.88 -10.10 -15.76
C SER A 188 -19.36 -10.17 -15.82
N LEU A 189 -18.76 -10.62 -14.74
CA LEU A 189 -17.32 -10.86 -14.60
C LEU A 189 -17.13 -12.33 -14.27
N HIS A 190 -16.48 -13.06 -15.16
CA HIS A 190 -16.05 -14.44 -14.92
C HIS A 190 -14.55 -14.45 -14.59
N ILE A 191 -14.18 -15.24 -13.58
CA ILE A 191 -12.82 -15.34 -13.07
C ILE A 191 -12.36 -16.78 -13.28
N LEU A 192 -11.39 -16.98 -14.16
CA LEU A 192 -10.79 -18.27 -14.43
C LEU A 192 -9.47 -18.35 -13.67
N ARG A 193 -9.31 -19.37 -12.81
CA ARG A 193 -8.08 -19.64 -12.05
C ARG A 193 -7.04 -20.33 -12.92
N GLU A 194 -6.53 -19.60 -13.89
CA GLU A 194 -5.49 -20.01 -14.81
C GLU A 194 -4.50 -18.88 -15.03
N ALA A 195 -3.25 -19.25 -15.33
CA ALA A 195 -2.19 -18.27 -15.58
C ALA A 195 -2.56 -17.34 -16.75
N CYS A 196 -2.37 -16.05 -16.54
CA CYS A 196 -2.62 -15.01 -17.52
C CYS A 196 -1.38 -14.13 -17.63
N THR A 197 -0.80 -14.03 -18.82
CA THR A 197 0.33 -13.12 -19.06
C THR A 197 -0.19 -11.86 -19.70
N ASP A 198 0.09 -10.71 -19.09
CA ASP A 198 -0.10 -9.42 -19.75
C ASP A 198 0.93 -9.30 -20.88
N VAL A 199 0.46 -9.21 -22.11
CA VAL A 199 1.31 -9.16 -23.31
C VAL A 199 2.13 -7.88 -23.42
N MET A 200 1.74 -6.82 -22.70
CA MET A 200 2.45 -5.54 -22.74
C MET A 200 3.61 -5.49 -21.76
N SER A 201 3.41 -5.98 -20.53
CA SER A 201 4.44 -6.00 -19.48
C SER A 201 5.23 -7.32 -19.44
N GLY A 202 4.59 -8.44 -19.75
CA GLY A 202 5.10 -9.78 -19.47
C GLY A 202 4.78 -10.28 -18.05
N GLU A 203 4.07 -9.50 -17.24
CA GLU A 203 3.64 -9.90 -15.89
C GLU A 203 2.71 -11.13 -15.96
N VAL A 204 2.95 -12.11 -15.08
CA VAL A 204 2.14 -13.32 -14.98
C VAL A 204 1.21 -13.21 -13.77
N PHE A 205 -0.07 -13.34 -14.03
CA PHE A 205 -1.16 -13.28 -13.06
C PHE A 205 -1.75 -14.66 -12.80
N PRO A 206 -2.27 -14.91 -11.59
CA PRO A 206 -2.86 -16.20 -11.23
C PRO A 206 -4.27 -16.43 -11.81
N THR A 207 -4.92 -15.36 -12.30
CA THR A 207 -6.27 -15.45 -12.88
C THR A 207 -6.39 -14.73 -14.20
N ARG A 208 -7.26 -15.26 -15.06
CA ARG A 208 -7.82 -14.60 -16.23
C ARG A 208 -9.21 -14.07 -15.90
N ALA A 209 -9.51 -12.87 -16.36
CA ALA A 209 -10.81 -12.24 -16.22
C ALA A 209 -11.49 -12.12 -17.58
N GLU A 210 -12.76 -12.53 -17.65
CA GLU A 210 -13.65 -12.27 -18.79
C GLU A 210 -14.80 -11.37 -18.32
N LEU A 211 -14.77 -10.11 -18.75
CA LEU A 211 -15.81 -9.13 -18.51
C LEU A 211 -16.78 -9.13 -19.69
N ARG A 212 -18.08 -9.26 -19.42
CA ARG A 212 -19.15 -9.12 -20.41
C ARG A 212 -19.96 -7.86 -20.11
N LEU A 213 -20.15 -7.03 -21.13
CA LEU A 213 -20.85 -5.75 -21.05
C LEU A 213 -21.52 -5.49 -22.40
N ASP A 214 -22.83 -5.24 -22.40
CA ASP A 214 -23.60 -4.90 -23.62
C ASP A 214 -23.36 -5.90 -24.78
N GLY A 215 -23.24 -7.19 -24.46
CA GLY A 215 -22.94 -8.26 -25.42
C GLY A 215 -21.49 -8.36 -25.90
N SER A 216 -20.63 -7.41 -25.52
CA SER A 216 -19.19 -7.45 -25.80
C SER A 216 -18.43 -8.22 -24.71
N VAL A 217 -17.33 -8.88 -25.10
CA VAL A 217 -16.46 -9.62 -24.18
C VAL A 217 -15.08 -8.99 -24.16
N TYR A 218 -14.61 -8.64 -22.97
CA TYR A 218 -13.30 -8.05 -22.71
C TYR A 218 -12.47 -9.04 -21.88
N ARG A 219 -11.22 -9.24 -22.29
CA ARG A 219 -10.29 -10.18 -21.63
C ARG A 219 -9.22 -9.40 -20.89
N GLY A 220 -8.77 -9.97 -19.77
CA GLY A 220 -7.79 -9.36 -18.90
C GLY A 220 -7.17 -10.34 -17.92
N CYS A 221 -6.24 -9.84 -17.11
CA CYS A 221 -5.57 -10.59 -16.07
C CYS A 221 -5.87 -9.98 -14.69
N GLY A 222 -5.85 -10.79 -13.63
CA GLY A 222 -6.20 -10.30 -12.30
C GLY A 222 -5.66 -11.10 -11.12
N HIS A 223 -5.81 -10.51 -9.94
CA HIS A 223 -5.49 -11.11 -8.65
C HIS A 223 -6.75 -11.22 -7.78
N GLU A 224 -6.91 -12.37 -7.13
CA GLU A 224 -7.60 -12.43 -5.85
C GLU A 224 -6.71 -11.70 -4.82
N LEU A 225 -7.29 -10.74 -4.10
CA LEU A 225 -6.59 -9.91 -3.12
C LEU A 225 -7.01 -10.36 -1.72
N SER A 226 -6.04 -10.81 -0.92
CA SER A 226 -6.29 -11.23 0.46
C SER A 226 -5.73 -10.20 1.43
N PRO A 227 -6.53 -9.71 2.39
CA PRO A 227 -6.06 -8.79 3.44
C PRO A 227 -4.86 -9.32 4.23
#